data_AF-A0A2N2TNM8-F1
#
_entry.id   AF-A0A2N2TNM8-F1
#
_cell.length_a   1.000
_cell.length_b   1.000
_cell.length_c   1.000
_cell.angle_alpha   90.00
_cell.angle_beta   90.00
_cell.angle_gamma   90.00
#
_symmetry.space_group_name_H-M   'P 1'
#
loop_
_entity.id
_entity.type
_entity.pdbx_description
1 polymer ?
#
loop_
_entity_poly.entity_id
_entity_poly.type
_entity_poly.pdbx_seq_one_letter_code
_entity_poly.pdbx_strand_id
1 'polypeptide(L)'
;MFLEGRLIDARAGGLVLGRDHDEDDIPLLALVASGVFQVIALMQGGEFIISREVTERNLPRISEINSYQSGSYAPMEEIPLTRDSRVFNCNGTSGDLILLIEKGSYIVNRAATIKFYAELLELNSSS
;
A
#
# COMPACT_ATOMS: atom_id res chain seq x y z
N MET A 1 -3.89 21.78 -12.13
CA MET A 1 -3.74 20.45 -12.75
C MET A 1 -4.86 19.59 -12.17
N PHE A 2 -5.71 19.03 -13.02
CA PHE A 2 -6.75 18.08 -12.61
C PHE A 2 -6.17 16.67 -12.75
N LEU A 3 -6.38 15.83 -11.74
CA LEU A 3 -5.98 14.43 -11.75
C LEU A 3 -7.21 13.64 -12.24
N GLU A 4 -7.11 12.99 -13.39
CA GLU A 4 -8.14 12.10 -13.93
C GLU A 4 -7.67 10.65 -13.80
N GLY A 5 -8.58 9.73 -13.46
CA GLY A 5 -8.24 8.32 -13.27
C GLY A 5 -9.34 7.51 -12.60
N ARG A 6 -9.13 6.20 -12.54
CA ARG A 6 -9.90 5.19 -11.82
C ARG A 6 -9.50 5.23 -10.34
N LEU A 7 -10.48 5.53 -9.50
CA LEU A 7 -10.31 5.51 -8.05
C LEU A 7 -10.59 4.11 -7.50
N ILE A 8 -9.67 3.56 -6.73
CA ILE A 8 -9.85 2.30 -5.99
C ILE A 8 -9.88 2.61 -4.50
N ASP A 9 -10.88 2.09 -3.79
CA ASP A 9 -10.95 2.21 -2.34
C ASP A 9 -9.97 1.23 -1.67
N ALA A 10 -8.86 1.77 -1.16
CA ALA A 10 -7.79 1.04 -0.50
C ALA A 10 -7.72 1.31 1.01
N ARG A 11 -8.75 1.96 1.59
CA ARG A 11 -8.77 2.35 3.02
C ARG A 11 -8.65 1.16 3.99
N ALA A 12 -9.14 -0.01 3.58
CA ALA A 12 -9.02 -1.25 4.36
C ALA A 12 -7.59 -1.83 4.39
N GLY A 13 -6.64 -1.27 3.63
CA GLY A 13 -5.28 -1.77 3.52
C GLY A 13 -5.17 -3.09 2.74
N GLY A 14 -3.98 -3.42 2.26
CA GLY A 14 -3.72 -4.58 1.41
C GLY A 14 -2.45 -4.43 0.58
N LEU A 15 -2.13 -5.50 -0.15
CA LEU A 15 -1.01 -5.54 -1.06
C LEU A 15 -1.34 -4.80 -2.35
N VAL A 16 -0.42 -3.96 -2.82
CA VAL A 16 -0.50 -3.40 -4.16
C VAL A 16 0.36 -4.23 -5.09
N LEU A 17 -0.26 -4.81 -6.12
CA LEU A 17 0.47 -5.38 -7.25
C LEU A 17 0.53 -4.33 -8.33
N GLY A 18 1.70 -4.00 -8.83
CA GLY A 18 1.87 -2.93 -9.81
C GLY A 18 3.29 -2.94 -10.35
N ARG A 19 3.62 -1.92 -11.12
CA ARG A 19 4.97 -1.74 -11.65
C ARG A 19 5.92 -1.37 -10.53
N ASP A 20 7.18 -1.73 -10.71
CA ASP A 20 8.22 -1.67 -9.69
C ASP A 20 9.27 -0.59 -9.96
N HIS A 21 8.99 0.31 -10.92
CA HIS A 21 9.85 1.40 -11.36
C HIS A 21 9.28 2.77 -10.99
N ASP A 22 10.17 3.69 -10.62
CA ASP A 22 9.87 5.06 -10.13
C ASP A 22 9.08 5.93 -11.14
N GLU A 23 9.06 5.56 -12.43
CA GLU A 23 8.34 6.30 -13.48
C GLU A 23 6.82 6.05 -13.48
N ASP A 24 6.33 5.07 -12.70
CA ASP A 24 4.93 4.64 -12.67
C ASP A 24 4.35 4.57 -11.25
N ASP A 25 4.80 5.48 -10.37
CA ASP A 25 4.28 5.61 -9.01
C ASP A 25 2.75 5.80 -9.00
N ILE A 26 2.09 5.08 -8.11
CA ILE A 26 0.63 5.09 -7.95
C ILE A 26 0.26 6.16 -6.92
N PRO A 27 -0.53 7.19 -7.28
CA PRO A 27 -0.93 8.24 -6.35
C PRO A 27 -1.84 7.73 -5.22
N LEU A 28 -1.49 8.10 -3.99
CA LEU A 28 -2.30 7.89 -2.80
C LEU A 28 -3.10 9.15 -2.45
N LEU A 29 -4.42 9.07 -2.59
CA LEU A 29 -5.35 10.16 -2.33
C LEU A 29 -5.98 10.01 -0.95
N ALA A 30 -6.09 11.10 -0.19
CA ALA A 30 -6.81 11.12 1.08
C ALA A 30 -7.66 12.38 1.23
N LEU A 31 -8.77 12.27 1.97
CA LEU A 31 -9.58 13.41 2.39
C LEU A 31 -8.83 14.17 3.50
N VAL A 32 -8.50 15.45 3.27
CA VAL A 32 -7.75 16.29 4.21
C VAL A 32 -8.60 17.37 4.86
N ALA A 33 -9.70 17.76 4.22
CA ALA A 33 -10.74 18.63 4.77
C ALA A 33 -12.08 18.30 4.10
N SER A 34 -13.19 18.86 4.59
CA SER A 34 -14.52 18.60 4.04
C SER A 34 -14.57 18.85 2.52
N GLY A 35 -14.74 17.78 1.74
CA GLY A 35 -14.76 17.81 0.27
C GLY A 35 -13.40 18.04 -0.41
N VAL A 36 -12.29 18.12 0.33
CA VAL A 36 -10.95 18.37 -0.22
C VAL A 36 -10.10 17.11 -0.12
N PHE A 37 -9.75 16.57 -1.28
CA PHE A 37 -8.82 15.46 -1.42
C PHE A 37 -7.45 15.95 -1.86
N GLN A 38 -6.40 15.31 -1.35
CA GLN A 38 -5.02 15.61 -1.70
C GLN A 38 -4.26 14.32 -1.96
N VAL A 39 -3.35 14.34 -2.94
CA VAL A 39 -2.34 13.29 -3.08
C VAL A 39 -1.34 13.47 -1.93
N ILE A 40 -1.31 12.52 -1.02
CA ILE A 40 -0.50 12.60 0.21
C ILE A 40 0.78 11.79 0.14
N ALA A 41 0.87 10.85 -0.79
CA ALA A 41 2.03 10.01 -1.02
C ALA A 41 1.96 9.38 -2.42
N LEU A 42 3.07 8.77 -2.79
CA LEU A 42 3.24 7.92 -3.95
C LEU A 42 3.60 6.52 -3.44
N MET A 43 3.21 5.48 -4.19
CA MET A 43 3.55 4.11 -3.83
C MET A 43 3.83 3.24 -5.05
N GLN A 44 4.57 2.17 -4.84
CA GLN A 44 4.99 1.26 -5.89
C GLN A 44 4.34 -0.12 -5.75
N GLY A 45 4.38 -0.90 -6.83
CA GLY A 45 4.05 -2.32 -6.78
C GLY A 45 4.89 -3.06 -5.73
N GLY A 46 4.29 -4.01 -5.03
CA GLY A 46 4.94 -4.80 -3.99
C GLY A 46 4.97 -4.15 -2.61
N GLU A 47 4.48 -2.91 -2.46
CA GLU A 47 4.27 -2.29 -1.16
C GLU A 47 2.90 -2.68 -0.56
N PHE A 48 2.81 -2.59 0.76
CA PHE A 48 1.61 -2.96 1.51
C PHE A 48 1.03 -1.76 2.25
N ILE A 49 -0.27 -1.53 2.10
CA ILE A 49 -1.01 -0.49 2.82
C ILE A 49 -1.56 -1.10 4.11
N ILE A 50 -1.22 -0.51 5.25
CA ILE A 50 -1.88 -0.81 6.51
C ILE A 50 -2.97 0.24 6.74
N SER A 51 -4.18 -0.22 7.11
CA SER A 51 -5.30 0.66 7.43
C SER A 51 -4.95 1.62 8.58
N ARG A 52 -5.61 2.78 8.62
CA ARG A 52 -5.38 3.78 9.66
C ARG A 52 -5.59 3.19 11.06
N GLU A 53 -6.69 2.49 11.28
CA GLU A 53 -7.02 1.94 12.61
C GLU A 53 -5.95 0.95 13.09
N VAL A 54 -5.46 0.08 12.21
CA VAL A 54 -4.40 -0.88 12.54
C VAL A 54 -3.08 -0.15 12.77
N THR A 55 -2.80 0.89 12.00
CA THR A 55 -1.63 1.75 12.17
C THR A 55 -1.61 2.40 13.55
N GLU A 56 -2.72 3.01 13.98
CA GLU A 56 -2.83 3.67 15.29
C GLU A 56 -2.58 2.70 16.45
N ARG A 57 -3.01 1.43 16.33
CA ARG A 57 -2.85 0.41 17.38
C ARG A 57 -1.47 -0.26 17.38
N ASN A 58 -0.81 -0.38 16.23
CA ASN A 58 0.39 -1.21 16.06
C ASN A 58 1.61 -0.45 15.51
N LEU A 59 1.61 0.88 15.54
CA LEU A 59 2.66 1.71 14.95
C LEU A 59 4.09 1.28 15.32
N PRO A 60 4.44 0.92 16.57
CA PRO A 60 5.79 0.47 16.91
C PRO A 60 6.21 -0.77 16.12
N ARG A 61 5.33 -1.77 16.03
CA ARG A 61 5.64 -3.03 15.33
C ARG A 61 5.67 -2.84 13.82
N ILE A 62 4.74 -2.07 13.26
CA ILE A 62 4.73 -1.74 11.83
C ILE A 62 6.02 -1.01 11.44
N SER A 63 6.48 -0.07 12.28
CA SER A 63 7.73 0.66 12.06
C SER A 63 8.96 -0.26 12.14
N GLU A 64 8.96 -1.22 13.07
CA GLU A 64 10.01 -2.24 13.16
C GLU A 64 10.05 -3.11 11.90
N ILE A 65 8.91 -3.61 11.44
CA ILE A 65 8.79 -4.37 10.18
C ILE A 65 9.32 -3.54 9.01
N ASN A 66 8.86 -2.29 8.89
CA ASN A 66 9.23 -1.40 7.80
C ASN A 66 10.71 -0.93 7.86
N SER A 67 11.40 -1.11 9.00
CA SER A 67 12.84 -0.86 9.07
C SER A 67 13.67 -1.92 8.34
N TYR A 68 13.06 -3.07 8.00
CA TYR A 68 13.74 -4.09 7.23
C TYR A 68 14.05 -3.59 5.81
N GLN A 69 15.34 -3.61 5.50
CA GLN A 69 15.89 -3.34 4.18
C GLN A 69 16.58 -4.62 3.71
N SER A 70 16.39 -4.97 2.44
CA SER A 70 17.13 -6.07 1.81
C SER A 70 18.08 -5.50 0.76
N GLY A 71 19.32 -6.02 0.71
CA GLY A 71 20.28 -5.66 -0.34
C GLY A 71 19.93 -6.22 -1.73
N SER A 72 18.92 -7.09 -1.79
CA SER A 72 18.35 -7.65 -3.02
C SER A 72 16.84 -7.73 -2.84
N TYR A 73 16.07 -7.12 -3.75
CA TYR A 73 14.63 -7.33 -3.77
C TYR A 73 14.36 -8.76 -4.25
N ALA A 74 13.69 -9.54 -3.42
CA ALA A 74 13.10 -10.78 -3.89
C ALA A 74 12.03 -10.44 -4.97
N PRO A 75 11.83 -11.30 -5.97
CA PRO A 75 10.77 -11.12 -6.96
C PRO A 75 9.39 -11.02 -6.29
N MET A 76 8.50 -10.18 -6.82
CA MET A 76 7.14 -10.02 -6.28
C MET A 76 6.33 -11.33 -6.34
N GLU A 77 6.71 -12.23 -7.26
CA GLU A 77 6.15 -13.57 -7.41
C GLU A 77 6.37 -14.47 -6.19
N GLU A 78 7.30 -14.13 -5.31
CA GLU A 78 7.56 -14.86 -4.07
C GLU A 78 6.55 -14.54 -2.95
N ILE A 79 5.70 -13.51 -3.11
CA ILE A 79 4.68 -13.17 -2.12
C ILE A 79 3.62 -14.29 -2.11
N PRO A 80 3.41 -15.01 -0.99
CA PRO A 80 2.53 -16.17 -0.93
C PRO A 80 1.07 -15.71 -0.80
N LEU A 81 0.47 -15.26 -1.90
CA LEU A 81 -0.93 -14.83 -1.94
C LEU A 81 -1.87 -15.96 -1.47
N THR A 82 -2.75 -15.63 -0.54
CA THR A 82 -3.79 -16.51 0.00
C THR A 82 -5.18 -15.99 -0.36
N ARG A 83 -6.23 -16.73 0.02
CA ARG A 83 -7.63 -16.25 -0.16
C ARG A 83 -7.96 -15.02 0.66
N ASP A 84 -7.23 -14.81 1.76
CA ASP A 84 -7.44 -13.66 2.66
C ASP A 84 -6.65 -12.43 2.21
N SER A 85 -5.83 -12.59 1.16
CA SER A 85 -5.04 -11.50 0.62
C SER A 85 -5.93 -10.47 -0.06
N ARG A 86 -6.01 -9.28 0.53
CA ARG A 86 -6.56 -8.11 -0.18
C ARG A 86 -5.49 -7.56 -1.11
N VAL A 87 -5.77 -7.65 -2.41
CA VAL A 87 -4.85 -7.25 -3.47
C VAL A 87 -5.46 -6.16 -4.34
N PHE A 88 -4.74 -5.06 -4.50
CA PHE A 88 -5.05 -4.01 -5.46
C PHE A 88 -4.15 -4.19 -6.67
N ASN A 89 -4.68 -4.81 -7.72
CA ASN A 89 -3.94 -5.00 -8.96
C ASN A 89 -3.98 -3.73 -9.80
N CYS A 90 -2.83 -3.06 -9.86
CA CYS A 90 -2.58 -1.81 -10.56
C CYS A 90 -1.80 -2.03 -11.87
N ASN A 91 -1.56 -3.29 -12.28
CA ASN A 91 -0.96 -3.60 -13.58
C ASN A 91 -1.91 -3.24 -14.73
N GLY A 92 -1.35 -2.71 -15.83
CA GLY A 92 -2.07 -2.55 -17.10
C GLY A 92 -2.79 -1.21 -17.32
N THR A 93 -2.69 -0.26 -16.38
CA THR A 93 -3.23 1.11 -16.53
C THR A 93 -2.12 2.11 -16.21
N SER A 94 -1.39 2.56 -17.23
CA SER A 94 -0.44 3.68 -17.07
C SER A 94 -1.23 4.96 -16.79
N GLY A 95 -0.89 5.69 -15.72
CA GLY A 95 -1.36 7.06 -15.47
C GLY A 95 -2.78 7.22 -14.91
N ASP A 96 -3.64 6.21 -15.01
CA ASP A 96 -5.08 6.35 -14.73
C ASP A 96 -5.53 5.66 -13.42
N LEU A 97 -4.67 5.35 -12.46
CA LEU A 97 -5.08 4.65 -11.25
C LEU A 97 -4.68 5.42 -10.00
N ILE A 98 -5.65 5.62 -9.11
CA ILE A 98 -5.49 6.36 -7.86
C ILE A 98 -6.04 5.50 -6.74
N LEU A 99 -5.29 5.36 -5.65
CA LEU A 99 -5.74 4.64 -4.47
C LEU A 99 -6.25 5.63 -3.42
N LEU A 100 -7.52 5.49 -3.04
CA LEU A 100 -8.09 6.20 -1.91
C LEU A 100 -7.67 5.52 -0.60
N ILE A 101 -6.97 6.24 0.26
CA ILE A 101 -6.58 5.79 1.59
C ILE A 101 -7.07 6.77 2.67
N GLU A 102 -6.99 6.36 3.92
CA GLU A 102 -7.23 7.28 5.03
C GLU A 102 -5.94 8.01 5.42
N LYS A 103 -6.06 9.29 5.77
CA LYS A 103 -4.94 10.01 6.38
C LYS A 103 -4.57 9.31 7.69
N GLY A 104 -3.33 8.84 7.79
CA GLY A 104 -2.85 8.05 8.93
C GLY A 104 -2.68 6.55 8.62
N SER A 105 -3.04 6.09 7.41
CA SER A 105 -2.57 4.80 6.90
C SER A 105 -1.04 4.76 6.80
N TYR A 106 -0.47 3.56 6.90
CA TYR A 106 0.97 3.34 6.82
C TYR A 106 1.32 2.54 5.56
N ILE A 107 2.40 2.91 4.87
CA ILE A 107 2.91 2.20 3.70
C ILE A 107 4.16 1.42 4.09
N VAL A 108 4.10 0.10 3.97
CA VAL A 108 5.21 -0.80 4.25
C VAL A 108 5.96 -1.04 2.94
N ASN A 109 7.27 -0.79 2.98
CA ASN A 109 8.14 -0.91 1.84
C ASN A 109 8.14 -2.33 1.28
N ARG A 110 8.56 -2.48 0.01
CA ARG A 110 8.56 -3.76 -0.70
C ARG A 110 9.35 -4.86 0.00
N ALA A 111 10.57 -4.57 0.47
CA ALA A 111 11.43 -5.58 1.10
C ALA A 111 10.80 -6.14 2.38
N ALA A 112 10.25 -5.25 3.21
CA ALA A 112 9.51 -5.62 4.41
C ALA A 112 8.23 -6.38 4.06
N THR A 113 7.51 -5.95 3.03
CA THR A 113 6.28 -6.59 2.58
C THR A 113 6.51 -8.05 2.19
N ILE A 114 7.53 -8.33 1.37
CA ILE A 114 7.82 -9.70 0.93
C ILE A 114 8.19 -10.58 2.12
N LYS A 115 9.08 -10.09 3.00
CA LYS A 115 9.55 -10.87 4.14
C LYS A 115 8.48 -11.14 5.20
N PHE A 116 7.63 -10.15 5.48
CA PHE A 116 6.68 -10.18 6.60
C PHE A 116 5.23 -10.29 6.14
N TYR A 117 4.98 -10.75 4.91
CA TYR A 117 3.65 -10.71 4.29
C TYR A 117 2.54 -11.32 5.14
N ALA A 118 2.78 -12.51 5.71
CA ALA A 118 1.80 -13.21 6.55
C ALA A 118 1.46 -12.41 7.82
N GLU A 119 2.46 -11.80 8.46
CA GLU A 119 2.27 -10.96 9.65
C GLU A 119 1.52 -9.67 9.31
N LEU A 120 1.82 -9.06 8.16
CA LEU A 120 1.11 -7.86 7.68
C LEU A 120 -0.37 -8.17 7.39
N LEU A 121 -0.67 -9.33 6.80
CA LEU A 121 -2.03 -9.80 6.61
C LEU A 121 -2.76 -9.98 7.95
N GLU A 122 -2.11 -10.63 8.91
CA GLU A 122 -2.68 -10.86 10.25
C GLU A 122 -2.99 -9.54 10.97
N LEU A 123 -1.99 -8.64 11.04
CA LEU A 123 -2.15 -7.30 11.62
C LEU A 123 -3.31 -6.54 10.97
N ASN A 124 -3.38 -6.55 9.64
CA ASN A 124 -4.38 -5.76 8.92
C ASN A 124 -5.78 -6.41 8.91
N SER A 125 -5.87 -7.73 9.11
CA SER A 125 -7.14 -8.47 9.26
C SER A 125 -7.82 -8.28 10.62
N SER A 126 -7.09 -7.73 11.60
CA SER A 126 -7.59 -7.52 12.97
C SER A 126 -8.33 -6.17 13.12
N SER A 127 -8.85 -5.63 12.01
CA SER A 127 -9.67 -4.42 11.95
C SER A 127 -11.15 -4.73 12.24
#